data_AF-A0A382F4E6-F1
#
_entry.id   AF-A0A382F4E6-F1
#
_cell.length_a   1.000
_cell.length_b   1.000
_cell.length_c   1.000
_cell.angle_alpha   90.00
_cell.angle_beta   90.00
_cell.angle_gamma   90.00
#
_symmetry.space_group_name_H-M   'P 1'
#
loop_
_entity.id
_entity.type
_entity.pdbx_description
1 polymer ?
#
loop_
_entity_poly.entity_id
_entity_poly.type
_entity_poly.pdbx_seq_one_letter_code
_entity_poly.pdbx_strand_id
1 'polypeptide(L)' 'MDVLLVTREFPPYFGGIGTYAYGISQAAAEIGHRVTVVAPAVPHGLSAERDARTSVSVHTFRSGGLSP' A
#
# COMPACT_ATOMS: atom_id res chain seq x y z
N MET A 1 16.14 3.95 8.59
CA MET A 1 16.35 2.57 8.11
C MET A 1 15.51 2.37 6.86
N ASP A 2 15.79 1.33 6.08
CA ASP A 2 14.94 0.90 4.96
C ASP A 2 13.92 -0.13 5.46
N VAL A 3 12.63 0.09 5.17
CA VAL A 3 11.52 -0.76 5.60
C VAL A 3 10.74 -1.21 4.37
N LEU A 4 10.59 -2.52 4.19
CA LEU A 4 9.78 -3.13 3.14
C LEU A 4 8.52 -3.74 3.75
N LEU A 5 7.34 -3.22 3.37
CA LEU A 5 6.04 -3.75 3.77
C LEU A 5 5.40 -4.50 2.60
N VAL A 6 5.29 -5.81 2.70
CA VAL A 6 4.56 -6.64 1.71
C VAL A 6 3.18 -6.93 2.28
N THR A 7 2.12 -6.51 1.57
CA THR A 7 0.74 -6.65 2.03
C THR A 7 -0.17 -7.06 0.88
N ARG A 8 -1.30 -7.71 1.22
CA ARG A 8 -2.38 -8.02 0.26
C ARG A 8 -3.33 -6.85 0.07
N GLU A 9 -3.41 -5.97 1.06
CA GLU A 9 -4.31 -4.82 1.08
C GLU A 9 -3.51 -3.54 1.28
N PHE A 10 -3.72 -2.59 0.40
CA PHE A 10 -3.21 -1.23 0.50
C PHE A 10 -4.11 -0.34 -0.35
N PRO A 11 -4.19 0.98 -0.07
CA PRO A 11 -4.89 1.90 -0.97
C PRO A 11 -4.57 1.63 -2.45
N PRO A 12 -5.58 1.71 -3.33
CA PRO A 12 -6.97 2.12 -3.05
C PRO A 12 -7.90 0.99 -2.57
N TYR A 13 -7.41 -0.22 -2.31
CA TYR A 13 -8.20 -1.30 -1.71
C TYR A 13 -8.22 -1.15 -0.18
N PHE A 14 -9.41 -1.06 0.40
CA PHE A 14 -9.58 -0.83 1.85
C PHE A 14 -10.33 -1.99 2.52
N GLY A 15 -9.59 -2.72 3.36
CA GLY A 15 -10.10 -3.58 4.42
C GLY A 15 -9.38 -3.28 5.74
N GLY A 16 -9.56 -4.14 6.75
CA GLY A 16 -8.92 -3.97 8.06
C GLY A 16 -7.39 -3.97 7.97
N ILE A 17 -6.83 -4.86 7.15
CA ILE A 17 -5.39 -4.94 6.91
C ILE A 17 -4.90 -3.72 6.13
N GLY A 18 -5.63 -3.29 5.09
CA GLY A 18 -5.26 -2.10 4.31
C GLY A 18 -5.20 -0.83 5.15
N THR A 19 -6.09 -0.69 6.12
CA THR A 19 -6.12 0.45 7.06
C THR A 19 -4.90 0.45 7.97
N TYR A 20 -4.58 -0.71 8.56
CA TYR A 20 -3.41 -0.85 9.42
C TYR A 20 -2.10 -0.67 8.65
N ALA A 21 -1.97 -1.33 7.50
CA ALA A 21 -0.81 -1.26 6.62
C ALA A 21 -0.55 0.19 6.17
N TYR A 22 -1.60 0.93 5.81
CA TYR A 22 -1.49 2.35 5.51
C TYR A 22 -0.96 3.13 6.72
N GLY A 23 -1.63 3.04 7.87
CA GLY A 23 -1.25 3.80 9.07
C GLY A 23 0.19 3.57 9.53
N ILE A 24 0.62 2.30 9.61
CA ILE A 24 1.98 1.98 10.04
C ILE A 24 3.04 2.42 9.02
N SER A 25 2.74 2.33 7.72
CA SER A 25 3.66 2.80 6.67
C SER A 25 3.86 4.32 6.72
N GLN A 26 2.78 5.09 6.93
CA GLN A 26 2.87 6.54 7.06
C GLN A 26 3.64 6.94 8.32
N ALA A 27 3.28 6.37 9.47
CA ALA A 27 3.95 6.66 10.73
C ALA A 27 5.46 6.35 10.67
N ALA A 28 5.85 5.23 10.04
CA ALA A 28 7.25 4.88 9.85
C ALA A 28 8.00 5.89 8.95
N ALA A 29 7.34 6.41 7.91
CA ALA A 29 7.92 7.45 7.07
C ALA A 29 8.03 8.79 7.80
N GLU A 30 7.03 9.17 8.59
CA GLU A 30 7.01 10.41 9.39
C GLU A 30 8.13 10.46 10.43
N ILE A 31 8.51 9.32 11.01
CA ILE A 31 9.66 9.22 11.92
C ILE A 31 11.03 9.12 11.21
N GLY A 32 11.05 9.28 9.88
CA GLY A 32 12.27 9.39 9.07
C GLY A 32 12.80 8.07 8.51
N HIS A 33 11.98 7.03 8.41
CA HIS A 33 12.37 5.80 7.70
C HIS A 33 12.05 5.90 6.21
N ARG A 34 12.85 5.20 5.39
CA ARG A 34 12.55 5.02 3.97
C ARG A 34 11.66 3.79 3.84
N VAL A 35 10.40 4.01 3.51
CA VAL A 35 9.39 2.95 3.47
C VAL A 35 9.01 2.64 2.02
N THR A 36 9.01 1.36 1.70
CA THR A 36 8.52 0.82 0.43
C THR A 36 7.41 -0.18 0.70
N VAL A 37 6.27 0.00 0.04
CA VAL A 37 5.12 -0.91 0.12
C VAL A 37 5.03 -1.70 -1.17
N VAL A 38 4.82 -3.01 -1.06
CA VAL A 38 4.57 -3.91 -2.19
C VAL A 38 3.18 -4.51 -2.01
N ALA A 39 2.26 -4.20 -2.92
CA ALA A 39 0.86 -4.62 -2.85
C ALA A 39 0.33 -5.10 -4.22
N PRO A 40 -0.77 -5.88 -4.29
CA PRO A 40 -1.37 -6.24 -5.56
C PRO A 40 -1.79 -5.03 -6.39
N ALA A 41 -1.64 -5.11 -7.71
CA ALA A 41 -2.29 -4.17 -8.60
C ALA A 41 -3.82 -4.32 -8.47
N VAL A 42 -4.50 -3.23 -8.16
CA VAL A 42 -5.97 -3.18 -8.14
C VAL A 42 -6.53 -3.06 -9.57
N PRO A 43 -7.74 -3.59 -9.86
CA PRO A 43 -8.40 -3.37 -11.14
C PRO A 43 -8.62 -1.88 -11.43
N HIS A 44 -8.54 -1.49 -12.71
CA HIS A 44 -8.81 -0.13 -13.16
C HIS A 44 -10.23 0.31 -12.73
N GLY A 45 -10.34 1.37 -11.92
CA GLY A 45 -11.62 1.95 -11.50
C GLY A 45 -11.74 2.28 -10.01
N LEU A 46 -10.89 1.72 -9.16
CA LEU A 46 -10.76 2.17 -7.76
C LEU A 46 -9.88 3.43 -7.75
N SER A 47 -10.46 4.56 -7.34
CA SER A 47 -9.88 5.89 -7.57
C SER A 47 -8.52 6.08 -6.91
N ALA A 48 -7.54 6.45 -7.75
CA ALA A 48 -6.17 6.87 -7.40
C ALA A 48 -6.10 8.19 -6.60
N GLU A 49 -7.24 8.76 -6.19
CA GLU A 49 -7.28 10.03 -5.46
C GLU A 49 -6.71 9.93 -4.04
N ARG A 50 -6.69 8.72 -3.45
CA ARG A 50 -5.98 8.46 -2.18
C ARG A 50 -4.52 8.02 -2.37
N ASP A 51 -4.11 7.61 -3.58
CA ASP A 51 -2.69 7.36 -3.88
C ASP A 51 -1.89 8.67 -3.84
N ALA A 52 -2.53 9.80 -4.14
CA ALA A 52 -1.88 11.11 -4.25
C ALA A 52 -1.35 11.71 -2.94
N ARG A 53 -1.56 11.07 -1.77
CA ARG A 53 -1.15 11.61 -0.45
C ARG A 53 -0.27 10.69 0.39
N THR A 54 0.33 9.66 -0.19
CA THR A 54 1.22 8.77 0.57
C THR A 54 2.64 9.34 0.64
N SER A 55 3.24 9.32 1.84
CA SER A 55 4.65 9.64 2.06
C SER A 55 5.59 8.46 1.78
N VAL A 56 5.06 7.34 1.27
CA VAL A 56 5.81 6.10 1.01
C VAL A 56 5.82 5.72 -0.46
N SER A 57 6.89 5.03 -0.90
CA SER A 57 6.93 4.44 -2.24
C SER A 57 6.05 3.19 -2.30
N VAL A 58 5.25 3.05 -3.35
CA VAL A 58 4.36 1.88 -3.54
C VAL A 58 4.69 1.21 -4.86
N HIS A 59 4.97 -0.09 -4.83
CA HIS A 59 5.12 -0.94 -6.01
C HIS A 59 3.99 -1.94 -6.06
N THR A 60 3.41 -2.10 -7.26
CA THR A 60 2.36 -3.08 -7.48
C THR A 60 2.89 -4.32 -8.17
N PHE A 61 2.31 -5.47 -7.85
CA PHE A 61 2.58 -6.73 -8.54
C PHE A 61 1.29 -7.37 -9.06
N ARG A 62 1.41 -8.14 -10.14
CA ARG A 62 0.28 -8.96 -10.62
C ARG A 62 0.02 -10.05 -9.59
N SER A 63 -1.11 -9.96 -8.91
CA SER A 63 -1.59 -11.07 -8.07
C SER A 63 -1.96 -12.23 -8.97
N GLY A 64 -1.18 -13.31 -8.95
CA GLY A 64 -1.58 -14.58 -9.55
C GLY A 64 -2.73 -15.20 -8.75
N GLY A 65 -3.97 -14.89 -9.14
CA GLY A 65 -5.19 -15.58 -8.72
C GLY A 65 -5.57 -15.51 -7.24
N LEU A 66 -6.61 -14.75 -6.93
CA LEU A 66 -7.90 -15.35 -6.61
C LEU A 66 -8.90 -14.57 -7.47
N SER A 67 -9.54 -15.23 -8.43
CA SER A 67 -10.75 -14.70 -9.06
C SER A 67 -11.75 -14.30 -7.96
N PRO A 68 -12.60 -13.29 -8.19
CA PRO A 68 -13.64 -12.93 -7.24
C PRO A 68 -14.50 -14.14 -6.85
#